data_AF-A0A642UET3-F1
#
_entry.id   AF-A0A642UET3-F1
#
_cell.length_a   1.000
_cell.length_b   1.000
_cell.length_c   1.000
_cell.angle_alpha   90.00
_cell.angle_beta   90.00
_cell.angle_gamma   90.00
#
_symmetry.space_group_name_H-M   'P 1'
#
loop_
_entity.id
_entity.type
_entity.pdbx_description
1 polymer ?
#
loop_
_entity_poly.entity_id
_entity_poly.type
_entity_poly.pdbx_seq_one_letter_code
_entity_poly.pdbx_strand_id
1 'polypeptide(L)'
;MGYLEVYNAASVVAWLAVLVNPDYLIPVQVVNSVLELVHIAGGLVRAPLSAALMQCYARLGMCLGVLWNQKQWAPEWAFRAMIFAWGITEVIRYTYYLVKRGTWLRYSAFIVLYPLGLISEATIAWSVLPHVTHWFQKWFLYVGLAMYLPGFVMLYSYMWKQRRKQLGPKRKQI
;
A
#
# COMPACT_ATOMS: atom_id res chain seq x y z
N MET A 1 24.41 -2.00 13.03
CA MET A 1 23.07 -1.99 12.42
C MET A 1 23.11 -2.88 11.19
N GLY A 2 22.20 -3.83 11.08
CA GLY A 2 22.08 -4.67 9.87
C GLY A 2 21.53 -3.87 8.69
N TYR A 3 21.86 -4.26 7.45
CA TYR A 3 21.35 -3.62 6.22
C TYR A 3 19.82 -3.39 6.25
N LEU A 4 19.07 -4.38 6.74
CA LEU A 4 17.61 -4.31 6.85
C LEU A 4 17.12 -3.24 7.85
N GLU A 5 17.87 -2.96 8.91
CA GLU A 5 17.53 -1.90 9.86
C GLU A 5 17.70 -0.53 9.21
N VAL A 6 18.78 -0.32 8.46
CA VAL A 6 19.00 0.92 7.71
C VAL A 6 17.93 1.11 6.64
N TYR A 7 17.61 0.06 5.89
CA TYR A 7 16.54 0.08 4.90
C TYR A 7 15.19 0.46 5.53
N ASN A 8 14.77 -0.21 6.60
CA ASN A 8 13.49 0.08 7.23
C ASN A 8 13.46 1.50 7.83
N ALA A 9 14.56 1.99 8.41
CA ALA A 9 14.65 3.36 8.92
C ALA A 9 14.54 4.40 7.81
N ALA A 10 15.26 4.18 6.70
CA ALA A 10 15.19 5.03 5.52
C ALA A 10 13.77 5.04 4.93
N SER A 11 13.10 3.88 4.85
CA SER A 11 11.72 3.80 4.37
C SER A 11 10.73 4.53 5.28
N VAL A 12 10.89 4.48 6.61
CA VAL A 12 10.07 5.30 7.53
C VAL A 12 10.24 6.79 7.22
N VAL A 13 11.47 7.28 7.12
CA VAL A 13 11.75 8.69 6.83
C VAL A 13 11.19 9.08 5.46
N ALA A 14 11.36 8.23 4.46
CA ALA A 14 10.83 8.47 3.11
C ALA A 14 9.30 8.60 3.11
N TRP A 15 8.58 7.72 3.81
CA TRP A 15 7.11 7.81 3.89
C TRP A 15 6.63 8.98 4.75
N LEU A 16 7.36 9.36 5.80
CA LEU A 16 7.09 10.61 6.52
C LEU A 16 7.28 11.83 5.61
N ALA A 17 8.32 11.83 4.76
CA ALA A 17 8.53 12.89 3.78
C ALA A 17 7.40 12.95 2.74
N VAL A 18 6.86 11.81 2.31
CA VAL A 18 5.67 11.76 1.42
C VAL A 18 4.43 12.38 2.08
N LEU A 19 4.24 12.16 3.39
CA LEU A 19 3.13 12.77 4.12
C LEU A 19 3.24 14.30 4.23
N VAL A 20 4.47 14.83 4.27
CA VAL A 20 4.72 16.28 4.31
C VAL A 20 4.67 16.89 2.91
N ASN A 21 5.29 16.22 1.93
CA ASN A 21 5.33 16.65 0.55
C ASN A 21 4.90 15.50 -0.39
N PRO A 22 3.65 15.58 -0.93
CA PRO A 22 3.09 14.61 -1.86
C PRO A 22 3.90 14.33 -3.13
N ASP A 23 4.78 15.23 -3.55
CA ASP A 23 5.54 15.06 -4.79
C ASP A 23 6.59 13.95 -4.69
N TYR A 24 6.96 13.55 -3.46
CA TYR A 24 7.82 12.39 -3.23
C TYR A 24 7.11 11.05 -3.37
N LEU A 25 5.77 11.01 -3.49
CA LEU A 25 4.98 9.77 -3.51
C LEU A 25 5.49 8.77 -4.55
N ILE A 26 5.58 9.21 -5.80
CA ILE A 26 5.94 8.33 -6.92
C ILE A 26 7.38 7.82 -6.80
N PRO A 27 8.42 8.67 -6.63
CA PRO A 27 9.79 8.16 -6.52
C PRO A 27 9.97 7.24 -5.32
N VAL A 28 9.39 7.56 -4.15
CA VAL A 28 9.46 6.70 -2.96
C VAL A 28 8.76 5.36 -3.20
N GLN A 29 7.59 5.35 -3.82
CA GLN A 29 6.86 4.11 -4.12
C GLN A 29 7.62 3.24 -5.13
N VAL A 30 8.23 3.83 -6.17
CA VAL A 30 9.04 3.11 -7.16
C VAL A 30 10.24 2.46 -6.49
N VAL A 31 11.03 3.23 -5.73
CA VAL A 31 12.23 2.72 -5.05
C VAL A 31 11.86 1.61 -4.06
N ASN A 32 10.83 1.81 -3.23
CA ASN A 32 10.41 0.79 -2.27
C ASN A 32 9.93 -0.50 -2.97
N SER A 33 9.19 -0.39 -4.09
CA SER A 33 8.71 -1.57 -4.84
C SER A 33 9.87 -2.36 -5.45
N VAL A 34 10.86 -1.68 -6.04
CA VAL A 34 12.05 -2.32 -6.60
C VAL A 34 12.85 -3.03 -5.51
N LEU A 35 13.11 -2.35 -4.40
CA LEU A 35 13.85 -2.93 -3.28
C LEU A 35 13.11 -4.14 -2.68
N GLU A 36 11.78 -4.06 -2.52
CA GLU A 36 10.97 -5.16 -2.01
C GLU A 36 11.07 -6.40 -2.91
N LEU A 37 10.99 -6.23 -4.24
CA LEU A 37 11.16 -7.33 -5.18
C LEU A 37 12.58 -7.91 -5.16
N VAL A 38 13.61 -7.06 -5.08
CA VAL A 38 15.01 -7.50 -4.99
C VAL A 38 15.26 -8.27 -3.70
N HIS A 39 14.72 -7.83 -2.57
CA HIS A 39 14.88 -8.52 -1.29
C HIS A 39 14.20 -9.89 -1.26
N ILE A 40 13.03 -10.00 -1.90
CA ILE A 40 12.31 -11.28 -2.00
C ILE A 40 13.05 -12.22 -2.95
N ALA A 41 13.46 -11.72 -4.13
CA ALA A 41 14.20 -12.52 -5.11
C ALA A 41 15.57 -12.99 -4.57
N GLY A 42 16.27 -12.13 -3.81
CA GLY A 42 17.53 -12.46 -3.15
C GLY A 42 17.40 -13.28 -1.87
N GLY A 43 16.18 -13.67 -1.47
CA GLY A 43 15.93 -14.48 -0.27
C GLY A 43 16.16 -13.77 1.07
N LEU A 44 16.40 -12.45 1.05
CA LEU A 44 16.54 -11.61 2.25
C LEU A 44 15.23 -11.52 3.03
N VAL A 45 14.08 -11.56 2.32
CA VAL A 45 12.74 -11.50 2.90
C VAL A 45 11.93 -12.70 2.43
N ARG A 46 11.34 -13.43 3.39
CA ARG A 46 10.46 -14.57 3.10
C ARG A 46 9.03 -14.08 2.84
N ALA A 47 8.70 -13.81 1.58
CA ALA A 47 7.34 -13.54 1.14
C ALA A 47 7.07 -14.26 -0.20
N PRO A 48 5.82 -14.68 -0.48
CA PRO A 48 5.49 -15.25 -1.78
C PRO A 48 5.64 -14.19 -2.87
N LEU A 49 6.52 -14.44 -3.84
CA LEU A 49 6.85 -13.51 -4.93
C LEU A 49 5.62 -13.03 -5.70
N SER A 50 4.66 -13.93 -5.95
CA SER A 50 3.41 -13.60 -6.65
C SER A 50 2.59 -12.54 -5.91
N ALA A 51 2.53 -12.60 -4.57
CA ALA A 51 1.81 -11.61 -3.78
C ALA A 51 2.52 -10.25 -3.79
N ALA A 52 3.85 -10.25 -3.71
CA ALA A 52 4.64 -9.02 -3.77
C ALA A 52 4.54 -8.35 -5.15
N LEU A 53 4.59 -9.12 -6.23
CA LEU A 53 4.38 -8.63 -7.59
C LEU A 53 2.98 -8.01 -7.75
N MET A 54 1.93 -8.67 -7.26
CA MET A 54 0.57 -8.13 -7.35
C MET A 54 0.40 -6.84 -6.55
N GLN A 55 1.00 -6.74 -5.35
CA GLN A 55 0.98 -5.52 -4.55
C GLN A 55 1.76 -4.38 -5.20
N CYS A 56 2.97 -4.67 -5.71
CA CYS A 56 3.78 -3.69 -6.44
C CYS A 56 3.05 -3.21 -7.69
N TYR A 57 2.46 -4.13 -8.45
CA TYR A 57 1.69 -3.81 -9.65
C TYR A 57 0.51 -2.89 -9.36
N ALA A 58 -0.30 -3.17 -8.33
CA ALA A 58 -1.44 -2.33 -7.97
C ALA A 58 -1.01 -0.90 -7.62
N ARG A 59 0.01 -0.73 -6.76
CA ARG A 59 0.49 0.59 -6.34
C ARG A 59 1.22 1.35 -7.44
N LEU A 60 2.07 0.68 -8.22
CA LEU A 60 2.75 1.30 -9.35
C LEU A 60 1.78 1.63 -10.48
N GLY A 61 0.76 0.80 -10.69
CA GLY A 61 -0.32 1.10 -11.62
C GLY A 61 -1.08 2.37 -11.25
N MET A 62 -1.34 2.59 -9.95
CA MET A 62 -1.92 3.84 -9.48
C MET A 62 -0.95 5.03 -9.63
N CYS A 63 0.30 4.89 -9.19
CA CYS A 63 1.29 5.97 -9.25
C CYS A 63 1.66 6.38 -10.68
N LEU A 64 2.04 5.41 -11.52
CA LEU A 64 2.56 5.64 -12.86
C LEU A 64 1.44 5.63 -13.92
N GLY A 65 0.47 4.73 -13.77
CA GLY A 65 -0.62 4.56 -14.71
C GLY A 65 -1.76 5.56 -14.52
N VAL A 66 -1.90 6.20 -13.36
CA VAL A 66 -2.97 7.18 -13.09
C VAL A 66 -2.37 8.53 -12.74
N LEU A 67 -1.64 8.62 -11.63
CA LEU A 67 -1.23 9.92 -11.07
C LEU A 67 -0.16 10.63 -11.91
N TRP A 68 0.77 9.92 -12.55
CA TRP A 68 1.86 10.56 -13.32
C TRP A 68 1.36 11.53 -14.39
N ASN A 69 0.31 11.15 -15.13
CA ASN A 69 -0.20 11.94 -16.27
C ASN A 69 -1.55 12.62 -15.99
N GLN A 70 -2.30 12.15 -15.00
CA GLN A 70 -3.70 12.53 -14.80
C GLN A 70 -3.98 13.04 -13.37
N LYS A 71 -2.95 13.39 -12.60
CA LYS A 71 -3.09 13.97 -11.24
C LYS A 71 -4.01 15.19 -11.24
N GLN A 72 -4.03 16.00 -12.30
CA GLN A 72 -4.89 17.20 -12.38
C GLN A 72 -6.40 16.87 -12.32
N TRP A 73 -6.80 15.65 -12.65
CA TRP A 73 -8.20 15.21 -12.60
C TRP A 73 -8.56 14.46 -11.31
N ALA A 74 -7.58 14.21 -10.45
CA ALA A 74 -7.79 13.58 -9.16
C ALA A 74 -8.36 14.61 -8.17
N PRO A 75 -9.51 14.34 -7.52
CA PRO A 75 -10.02 15.23 -6.48
C PRO A 75 -8.99 15.37 -5.35
N GLU A 76 -8.71 16.61 -4.94
CA GLU A 76 -7.65 16.89 -3.97
C GLU A 76 -7.86 16.17 -2.64
N TRP A 77 -9.10 16.12 -2.15
CA TRP A 77 -9.45 15.41 -0.92
C TRP A 77 -9.15 13.91 -1.02
N ALA A 78 -9.44 13.29 -2.16
CA ALA A 78 -9.21 11.87 -2.39
C ALA A 78 -7.70 11.61 -2.49
N PHE A 79 -6.97 12.44 -3.22
CA PHE A 79 -5.52 12.34 -3.32
C PHE A 79 -4.84 12.45 -1.94
N ARG A 80 -5.23 13.44 -1.11
CA ARG A 80 -4.72 13.61 0.25
C ARG A 80 -5.09 12.44 1.16
N ALA A 81 -6.33 11.94 1.09
CA ALA A 81 -6.78 10.78 1.86
C ALA A 81 -6.00 9.51 1.50
N MET A 82 -5.72 9.29 0.21
CA MET A 82 -4.91 8.17 -0.28
C MET A 82 -3.48 8.26 0.27
N ILE A 83 -2.83 9.41 0.15
CA ILE A 83 -1.48 9.63 0.68
C ILE A 83 -1.43 9.39 2.18
N PHE A 84 -2.41 9.90 2.92
CA PHE A 84 -2.51 9.68 4.36
C PHE A 84 -2.66 8.18 4.68
N ALA A 85 -3.59 7.49 4.02
CA ALA A 85 -3.82 6.07 4.22
C ALA A 85 -2.56 5.24 3.91
N TRP A 86 -1.90 5.52 2.78
CA TRP A 86 -0.68 4.82 2.36
C TRP A 86 0.49 5.13 3.29
N GLY A 87 0.78 6.41 3.50
CA GLY A 87 1.92 6.84 4.31
C GLY A 87 1.85 6.32 5.73
N ILE A 88 0.70 6.42 6.40
CA ILE A 88 0.54 5.90 7.76
C ILE A 88 0.67 4.36 7.79
N THR A 89 0.08 3.66 6.81
CA THR A 89 0.21 2.19 6.72
C THR A 89 1.67 1.76 6.59
N GLU A 90 2.43 2.46 5.77
CA GLU A 90 3.84 2.17 5.50
C GLU A 90 4.74 2.53 6.68
N VAL A 91 4.53 3.68 7.31
CA VAL A 91 5.23 4.06 8.55
C VAL A 91 5.02 2.99 9.61
N ILE A 92 3.78 2.55 9.86
CA ILE A 92 3.49 1.47 10.82
C ILE A 92 4.21 0.17 10.43
N ARG A 93 4.22 -0.18 9.14
CA ARG A 93 4.86 -1.40 8.62
C ARG A 93 6.35 -1.43 8.91
N TYR A 94 7.07 -0.39 8.49
CA TYR A 94 8.52 -0.31 8.63
C TYR A 94 8.95 -0.07 10.08
N THR A 95 8.22 0.75 10.85
CA THR A 95 8.48 0.92 12.29
C THR A 95 8.33 -0.41 13.05
N TYR A 96 7.34 -1.24 12.70
CA TYR A 96 7.21 -2.57 13.30
C TYR A 96 8.41 -3.46 12.97
N TYR A 97 8.95 -3.40 11.75
CA TYR A 97 10.13 -4.20 11.40
C TYR A 97 11.41 -3.75 12.11
N LEU A 98 11.51 -2.46 12.45
CA LEU A 98 12.62 -1.90 13.24
C LEU A 98 12.53 -2.30 14.71
N VAL A 99 11.43 -1.96 15.37
CA VAL A 99 11.35 -1.97 16.83
C VAL A 99 10.71 -3.27 17.34
N LYS A 100 10.01 -4.01 16.47
CA LYS A 100 9.23 -5.22 16.82
C LYS A 100 8.23 -4.98 17.96
N ARG A 101 7.76 -3.73 18.10
CA ARG A 101 6.74 -3.27 19.05
C ARG A 101 5.53 -2.74 18.30
N GLY A 102 4.41 -2.55 18.99
CA GLY A 102 3.18 -2.02 18.37
C GLY A 102 2.42 -3.06 17.54
N THR A 103 2.53 -4.35 17.89
CA THR A 103 1.82 -5.46 17.24
C THR A 103 0.32 -5.21 17.10
N TRP A 104 -0.30 -4.60 18.11
CA TRP A 104 -1.71 -4.24 18.06
C TRP A 104 -2.01 -3.21 16.95
N LEU A 105 -1.19 -2.16 16.84
CA LEU A 105 -1.35 -1.11 15.84
C LEU A 105 -1.18 -1.68 14.43
N ARG A 106 -0.14 -2.48 14.19
CA ARG A 106 0.08 -3.16 12.91
C ARG A 106 -1.13 -3.99 12.46
N TYR A 107 -1.76 -4.70 13.39
CA TYR A 107 -2.87 -5.60 13.06
C TYR A 107 -4.26 -4.97 13.27
N SER A 108 -4.37 -3.69 13.64
CA SER A 108 -5.66 -3.01 13.81
C SER A 108 -5.81 -1.74 12.97
N ALA A 109 -4.71 -1.13 12.52
CA ALA A 109 -4.74 0.08 11.69
C ALA A 109 -5.51 -0.10 10.37
N PHE A 110 -5.54 -1.32 9.83
CA PHE A 110 -6.30 -1.63 8.62
C PHE A 110 -7.81 -1.36 8.75
N ILE A 111 -8.37 -1.35 9.96
CA ILE A 111 -9.81 -1.15 10.16
C ILE A 111 -10.26 0.22 9.62
N VAL A 112 -9.41 1.24 9.76
CA VAL A 112 -9.68 2.61 9.31
C VAL A 112 -8.95 2.93 8.02
N LEU A 113 -7.66 2.60 7.94
CA LEU A 113 -6.81 3.00 6.81
C LEU A 113 -7.18 2.26 5.52
N TYR A 114 -7.67 1.02 5.61
CA TYR A 114 -7.98 0.23 4.43
C TYR A 114 -9.25 0.72 3.70
N PRO A 115 -10.39 0.96 4.37
CA PRO A 115 -11.54 1.61 3.73
C PRO A 115 -11.21 3.02 3.20
N LEU A 116 -10.43 3.80 3.94
CA LEU A 116 -10.02 5.15 3.52
C LEU A 116 -9.21 5.10 2.23
N GLY A 117 -8.19 4.23 2.17
CA GLY A 117 -7.38 4.00 0.97
C GLY A 117 -8.23 3.55 -0.21
N LEU A 118 -9.08 2.54 -0.02
CA LEU A 118 -9.94 2.01 -1.08
C LEU A 118 -10.85 3.09 -1.69
N ILE A 119 -11.60 3.81 -0.85
CA ILE A 119 -12.54 4.84 -1.31
C ILE A 119 -11.80 5.93 -2.06
N SER A 120 -10.65 6.35 -1.53
CA SER A 120 -9.85 7.39 -2.16
C SER A 120 -9.29 6.97 -3.53
N GLU A 121 -8.72 5.77 -3.64
CA GLU A 121 -8.19 5.23 -4.89
C GLU A 121 -9.28 5.03 -5.94
N ALA A 122 -10.42 4.47 -5.55
CA ALA A 122 -11.57 4.26 -6.43
C ALA A 122 -12.13 5.60 -6.94
N THR A 123 -12.21 6.62 -6.07
CA THR A 123 -12.66 7.96 -6.47
C THR A 123 -11.71 8.57 -7.48
N ILE A 124 -10.39 8.52 -7.24
CA ILE A 124 -9.40 9.04 -8.18
C ILE A 124 -9.47 8.30 -9.52
N ALA A 125 -9.53 6.96 -9.49
CA ALA A 125 -9.64 6.14 -10.71
C ALA A 125 -10.90 6.48 -11.51
N TRP A 126 -12.03 6.68 -10.83
CA TRP A 126 -13.30 7.07 -11.46
C TRP A 126 -13.24 8.47 -12.07
N SER A 127 -12.67 9.45 -11.36
CA SER A 127 -12.53 10.83 -11.85
C SER A 127 -11.57 10.94 -13.03
N VAL A 128 -10.53 10.11 -13.10
CA VAL A 128 -9.55 10.10 -14.19
C VAL A 128 -10.08 9.37 -15.43
N LEU A 129 -10.92 8.36 -15.25
CA LEU A 129 -11.44 7.50 -16.33
C LEU A 129 -11.94 8.24 -17.59
N PRO A 130 -12.78 9.30 -17.52
CA PRO A 130 -13.27 10.00 -18.71
C PRO A 130 -12.18 10.77 -19.47
N HIS A 131 -11.05 11.08 -18.82
CA HIS A 131 -9.97 11.90 -19.38
C HIS A 131 -8.83 11.06 -19.98
N VAL A 132 -8.86 9.75 -19.78
CA VAL A 132 -7.94 8.82 -20.44
C VAL A 132 -8.38 8.61 -21.87
N THR A 133 -7.47 8.76 -22.83
CA THR A 133 -7.75 8.50 -24.26
C THR A 133 -7.26 7.13 -24.69
N HIS A 134 -6.15 6.65 -24.12
CA HIS A 134 -5.51 5.41 -24.51
C HIS A 134 -6.33 4.17 -24.09
N TRP A 135 -6.65 3.30 -25.04
CA TRP A 135 -7.54 2.15 -24.84
C TRP A 135 -7.04 1.20 -23.75
N PHE A 136 -5.74 0.91 -23.72
CA PHE A 136 -5.16 -0.01 -22.74
C PHE A 136 -5.29 0.53 -21.31
N GLN A 137 -5.10 1.84 -21.14
CA GLN A 137 -5.21 2.49 -19.83
C GLN A 137 -6.67 2.56 -19.37
N LYS A 138 -7.63 2.77 -20.29
CA LYS A 138 -9.06 2.65 -19.97
C LYS A 138 -9.42 1.25 -19.47
N TRP A 139 -9.00 0.20 -20.19
CA TRP A 139 -9.27 -1.18 -19.79
C TRP A 139 -8.61 -1.51 -18.45
N PHE A 140 -7.38 -1.05 -18.23
CA PHE A 140 -6.71 -1.17 -16.94
C PHE A 140 -7.54 -0.54 -15.80
N LEU A 141 -8.06 0.68 -16.00
CA LEU A 141 -8.90 1.35 -15.00
C LEU A 141 -10.24 0.64 -14.79
N TYR A 142 -10.91 0.18 -15.84
CA TYR A 142 -12.16 -0.58 -15.73
C TYR A 142 -11.98 -1.87 -14.94
N VAL A 143 -10.94 -2.65 -15.26
CA VAL A 143 -10.63 -3.88 -14.54
C VAL A 143 -10.23 -3.57 -13.09
N GLY A 144 -9.42 -2.55 -12.86
CA GLY A 144 -9.07 -2.10 -11.50
C GLY A 144 -10.30 -1.71 -10.68
N LEU A 145 -11.20 -0.92 -11.26
CA LEU A 145 -12.47 -0.53 -10.67
C LEU A 145 -13.37 -1.73 -10.33
N ALA A 146 -13.50 -2.67 -11.25
CA ALA A 146 -14.25 -3.91 -11.03
C ALA A 146 -13.62 -4.78 -9.93
N MET A 147 -12.29 -4.78 -9.82
CA MET A 147 -11.53 -5.58 -8.85
C MET A 147 -11.45 -4.97 -7.45
N TYR A 148 -11.70 -3.66 -7.27
CA TYR A 148 -11.66 -3.03 -5.95
C TYR A 148 -12.63 -3.68 -4.96
N LEU A 149 -13.87 -3.98 -5.38
CA LEU A 149 -14.88 -4.59 -4.50
C LEU A 149 -14.52 -6.02 -4.07
N PRO A 150 -14.27 -6.99 -4.99
CA PRO A 150 -13.89 -8.35 -4.60
C PRO A 150 -12.52 -8.38 -3.90
N GLY A 151 -11.56 -7.56 -4.36
CA GLY A 151 -10.25 -7.42 -3.73
C GLY A 151 -10.35 -6.93 -2.29
N PHE A 152 -11.22 -5.94 -2.03
CA PHE A 152 -11.49 -5.44 -0.69
C PHE A 152 -12.03 -6.54 0.22
N VAL A 153 -13.09 -7.24 -0.18
CA VAL A 153 -13.71 -8.27 0.68
C VAL A 153 -12.70 -9.38 1.00
N MET A 154 -11.93 -9.83 0.02
CA MET A 154 -10.94 -10.89 0.19
C MET A 154 -9.81 -10.47 1.14
N LEU A 155 -9.18 -9.32 0.89
CA LEU A 155 -8.04 -8.84 1.66
C LEU A 155 -8.45 -8.38 3.06
N TYR A 156 -9.59 -7.70 3.19
CA TYR A 156 -10.11 -7.27 4.48
C TYR A 156 -10.43 -8.47 5.38
N SER A 157 -11.08 -9.50 4.83
CA SER A 157 -11.35 -10.76 5.54
C SER A 157 -10.06 -11.48 5.95
N TYR A 158 -9.04 -11.45 5.09
CA TYR A 158 -7.72 -12.00 5.40
C TYR A 158 -7.05 -11.27 6.58
N MET A 159 -7.09 -9.93 6.59
CA MET A 159 -6.52 -9.12 7.67
C MET A 159 -7.21 -9.38 9.02
N TRP A 160 -8.53 -9.61 9.02
CA TRP A 160 -9.26 -10.05 10.21
C TRP A 160 -8.81 -11.43 10.71
N LYS A 161 -8.56 -12.38 9.80
CA LYS A 161 -7.98 -13.69 10.17
C LYS A 161 -6.58 -13.53 10.76
N GLN A 162 -5.74 -12.69 10.16
CA GLN A 162 -4.38 -12.43 10.63
C GLN A 162 -4.37 -11.74 12.00
N ARG A 163 -5.26 -10.76 12.21
CA ARG A 163 -5.44 -10.10 13.51
C ARG A 163 -5.80 -11.10 14.60
N ARG A 164 -6.79 -11.97 14.36
CA ARG A 164 -7.18 -13.02 15.32
C ARG A 164 -6.04 -14.00 15.61
N LYS A 165 -5.23 -14.36 14.59
CA LYS A 165 -4.08 -15.25 14.76
C LYS A 165 -2.99 -14.64 15.64
N GLN A 166 -2.74 -13.33 15.52
CA GLN A 166 -1.61 -12.66 16.15
C GLN A 166 -1.96 -12.02 17.50
N LEU A 167 -3.20 -11.55 17.66
CA LEU A 167 -3.70 -10.90 18.88
C LEU A 167 -4.71 -11.73 19.67
N GLY A 168 -5.16 -12.87 19.12
CA GLY A 168 -6.10 -13.75 19.82
C GLY A 168 -5.45 -14.41 21.03
N PRO A 169 -6.26 -14.86 22.01
CA PRO A 169 -5.76 -15.56 23.18
C PRO A 169 -4.98 -16.81 22.76
N LYS A 170 -3.73 -16.92 23.23
CA LYS A 170 -2.95 -18.16 23.06
C LYS A 170 -3.66 -19.26 23.84
N ARG A 171 -4.09 -20.31 23.14
CA ARG A 171 -4.68 -21.50 23.78
C ARG A 171 -3.66 -22.02 24.80
N LYS A 172 -3.99 -21.99 26.09
CA LYS A 172 -3.18 -22.65 27.13
C LYS A 172 -3.13 -24.13 26.76
N GLN A 173 -1.95 -24.63 26.40
CA GLN A 173 -1.70 -26.07 26.43
C GLN A 173 -1.71 -26.45 27.92
N ILE A 174 -2.73 -27.21 28.30
CA ILE A 174 -2.82 -27.90 29.59
C ILE A 174 -2.21 -29.28 29.38
#